data_AF-A0A7S1GM44-F1
#
_entry.id   AF-A0A7S1GM44-F1
#
_cell.length_a   1.000
_cell.length_b   1.000
_cell.length_c   1.000
_cell.angle_alpha   90.00
_cell.angle_beta   90.00
_cell.angle_gamma   90.00
#
_symmetry.space_group_name_H-M   'P 1'
#
loop_
_entity.id
_entity.type
_entity.pdbx_description
1 polymer ?
#
loop_
_entity_poly.entity_id
_entity_poly.type
_entity_poly.pdbx_seq_one_letter_code
_entity_poly.pdbx_strand_id
1 'polypeptide(L)'
;DEKIKRLPTKVQVVLQIAAYIGHQFEFELLNAVVVDEFRKHGVFASEHVSAADVLREMVVKIVNVTMREGLVEKSGRATFKFSHDRVQQCLIATVSSGVDREKFHLRLGNSILKFAKATRAGNSTVLLAVDHLNKGSHHITSDDKKVILSRLNLDAAKVTLSRAALESAKEYARK
;
A
#
# COMPACT_ATOMS: atom_id res chain seq x y z
N ASP A 1 -9.69 0.42 18.37
CA ASP A 1 -8.77 1.06 19.31
C ASP A 1 -9.20 2.52 19.47
N GLU A 2 -9.58 2.96 20.67
CA GLU A 2 -10.02 4.35 20.88
C GLU A 2 -8.93 5.36 20.51
N LYS A 3 -7.65 4.97 20.66
CA LYS A 3 -6.51 5.83 20.36
C LYS A 3 -6.48 6.25 18.89
N ILE A 4 -6.81 5.34 17.97
CA ILE A 4 -6.81 5.59 16.51
C ILE A 4 -7.91 6.58 16.13
N LYS A 5 -9.12 6.42 16.70
CA LYS A 5 -10.26 7.31 16.42
C LYS A 5 -10.03 8.76 16.87
N ARG A 6 -9.16 8.97 17.85
CA ARG A 6 -8.79 10.30 18.38
C ARG A 6 -7.69 10.99 17.56
N LEU A 7 -7.02 10.29 16.65
CA LEU A 7 -6.00 10.89 15.80
C LEU A 7 -6.64 11.83 14.77
N PRO A 8 -5.94 12.89 14.32
CA PRO A 8 -6.41 13.71 13.22
C PRO A 8 -6.72 12.87 11.97
N THR A 9 -7.74 13.25 11.21
CA THR A 9 -8.20 12.50 10.01
C THR A 9 -7.06 12.20 9.03
N LYS A 10 -6.14 13.16 8.83
CA LYS A 10 -4.97 12.97 7.96
C LYS A 10 -4.04 11.84 8.45
N VAL A 11 -3.83 11.74 9.76
CA VAL A 11 -3.03 10.66 10.38
C VAL A 11 -3.73 9.32 10.17
N GLN A 12 -5.05 9.27 10.37
CA GLN A 12 -5.83 8.06 10.16
C GLN A 12 -5.75 7.57 8.71
N VAL A 13 -5.87 8.47 7.73
CA VAL A 13 -5.77 8.14 6.30
C VAL A 13 -4.39 7.59 5.94
N VAL A 14 -3.31 8.22 6.41
CA VAL A 14 -1.94 7.73 6.14
C VAL A 14 -1.71 6.36 6.78
N LEU A 15 -2.13 6.17 8.04
CA LEU A 15 -2.03 4.88 8.71
C LEU A 15 -2.90 3.81 8.04
N GLN A 16 -4.06 4.19 7.51
CA GLN A 16 -4.92 3.28 6.77
C GLN A 16 -4.25 2.82 5.47
N ILE A 17 -3.67 3.73 4.70
CA ILE A 17 -2.88 3.37 3.51
C ILE A 17 -1.73 2.42 3.91
N ALA A 18 -0.99 2.73 4.98
CA ALA A 18 0.06 1.86 5.49
C ALA A 18 -0.47 0.46 5.87
N ALA A 19 -1.64 0.39 6.52
CA ALA A 19 -2.27 -0.86 6.92
C ALA A 19 -2.68 -1.73 5.72
N TYR A 20 -3.10 -1.11 4.62
CA TYR A 20 -3.40 -1.84 3.39
C TYR A 20 -2.16 -2.24 2.60
N ILE A 21 -1.06 -1.48 2.67
CA ILE A 21 0.25 -1.88 2.11
C ILE A 21 0.76 -3.14 2.81
N GLY A 22 0.64 -3.21 4.15
CA GLY A 22 0.97 -4.42 4.90
C GLY A 22 1.28 -4.16 6.38
N HIS A 23 1.45 -5.25 7.14
CA HIS A 23 1.87 -5.17 8.55
C HIS A 23 3.24 -4.47 8.69
N GLN A 24 4.13 -4.74 7.74
CA GLN A 24 5.39 -4.04 7.56
C GLN A 24 5.38 -3.34 6.20
N PHE A 25 5.85 -2.10 6.15
CA PHE A 25 5.84 -1.26 4.94
C PHE A 25 7.13 -0.43 4.83
N GLU A 26 7.50 -0.12 3.59
CA GLU A 26 8.60 0.77 3.27
C GLU A 26 8.11 2.22 3.19
N PHE A 27 8.92 3.15 3.71
CA PHE A 27 8.58 4.58 3.71
C PHE A 27 8.38 5.15 2.32
N GLU A 28 9.24 4.80 1.36
CA GLU A 28 9.15 5.36 0.00
C GLU A 28 7.86 4.91 -0.71
N LEU A 29 7.45 3.66 -0.51
CA LEU A 29 6.18 3.16 -1.03
C LEU A 29 5.00 3.88 -0.37
N LEU A 30 4.98 3.98 0.97
CA LEU A 30 3.93 4.70 1.70
C LEU A 30 3.84 6.16 1.23
N ASN A 31 4.97 6.85 1.18
CA ASN A 31 5.05 8.24 0.76
C ASN A 31 4.52 8.44 -0.66
N ALA A 32 4.97 7.61 -1.62
CA ALA A 32 4.53 7.72 -3.00
C ALA A 32 3.02 7.51 -3.15
N VAL A 33 2.46 6.51 -2.48
CA VAL A 33 1.02 6.23 -2.52
C VAL A 33 0.22 7.34 -1.87
N VAL A 34 0.65 7.85 -0.71
CA VAL A 34 -0.01 8.95 -0.01
C VAL A 34 -0.01 10.23 -0.86
N VAL A 35 1.12 10.57 -1.48
CA VAL A 35 1.25 11.73 -2.36
C VAL A 35 0.31 11.61 -3.55
N ASP A 36 0.26 10.44 -4.19
CA ASP A 36 -0.59 10.18 -5.36
C ASP A 36 -2.08 10.24 -5.00
N GLU A 37 -2.48 9.65 -3.87
CA GLU A 37 -3.87 9.72 -3.39
C GLU A 37 -4.29 11.15 -3.01
N PHE A 38 -3.46 11.90 -2.28
CA PHE A 38 -3.80 13.27 -1.89
C PHE A 38 -3.90 14.24 -3.08
N ARG A 39 -3.05 14.06 -4.11
CA ARG A 39 -3.13 14.84 -5.36
C ARG A 39 -4.42 14.57 -6.12
N LYS A 40 -4.82 13.31 -6.28
CA LYS A 40 -6.05 12.92 -6.97
C LYS A 40 -7.32 13.47 -6.31
N HIS A 41 -7.29 13.74 -5.01
CA HIS A 41 -8.43 14.26 -4.25
C HIS A 41 -8.34 15.77 -3.96
N GLY A 42 -7.45 16.49 -4.65
CA GLY A 42 -7.41 17.96 -4.58
C GLY A 42 -6.98 18.54 -3.23
N VAL A 43 -6.35 17.75 -2.35
CA VAL A 43 -5.89 18.23 -1.03
C VAL A 43 -4.75 19.26 -1.18
N PHE A 44 -4.07 19.24 -2.32
CA PHE A 44 -3.16 20.29 -2.78
C PHE A 44 -3.45 20.56 -4.26
N ALA A 45 -4.06 21.70 -4.55
CA ALA A 45 -4.53 22.06 -5.89
C ALA A 45 -3.41 22.49 -6.86
N SER A 46 -2.13 22.43 -6.46
CA SER A 46 -1.01 22.83 -7.33
C SER A 46 -0.09 21.66 -7.68
N GLU A 47 0.25 21.55 -8.95
CA GLU A 47 1.17 20.54 -9.51
C GLU A 47 2.65 20.87 -9.25
N HIS A 48 2.93 21.91 -8.47
CA HIS A 48 4.30 22.35 -8.23
C HIS A 48 5.08 21.34 -7.36
N VAL A 49 6.39 21.27 -7.60
CA VAL A 49 7.35 20.48 -6.80
C VAL A 49 7.18 20.75 -5.30
N SER A 50 6.87 22.00 -4.93
CA SER A 50 6.58 22.41 -3.56
C SER A 50 5.45 21.61 -2.89
N ALA A 51 4.43 21.19 -3.63
CA ALA A 51 3.35 20.37 -3.07
C ALA A 51 3.81 18.94 -2.75
N ALA A 52 4.73 18.38 -3.55
CA ALA A 52 5.28 17.05 -3.30
C ALA A 52 6.13 17.02 -2.02
N ASP A 53 6.97 18.04 -1.84
CA ASP A 53 7.85 18.16 -0.68
C ASP A 53 7.06 18.42 0.60
N VAL A 54 6.03 19.28 0.54
CA VAL A 54 5.11 19.51 1.67
C VAL A 54 4.36 18.23 2.06
N LEU A 55 3.87 17.48 1.08
CA LEU A 55 3.22 16.18 1.33
C LEU A 55 4.20 15.18 1.95
N ARG A 56 5.43 15.11 1.44
CA ARG A 56 6.46 14.23 1.99
C ARG A 56 6.81 14.60 3.43
N GLU A 57 7.02 15.88 3.72
CA GLU A 57 7.29 16.36 5.07
C GLU A 57 6.12 16.03 6.03
N MET A 58 4.88 16.14 5.55
CA MET A 58 3.71 15.70 6.31
C MET A 58 3.76 14.21 6.63
N VAL A 59 4.07 13.35 5.65
CA VAL A 59 4.17 11.90 5.87
C VAL A 59 5.28 11.59 6.89
N VAL A 60 6.43 12.25 6.79
CA VAL A 60 7.52 12.13 7.79
C VAL A 60 7.02 12.51 9.19
N LYS A 61 6.34 13.67 9.34
CA LYS A 61 5.79 14.11 10.62
C LYS A 61 4.77 13.12 11.17
N ILE A 62 3.89 12.59 10.33
CA ILE A 62 2.88 11.60 10.72
C ILE A 62 3.56 10.32 11.22
N VAL A 63 4.51 9.76 10.47
CA VAL A 63 5.25 8.55 10.89
C VAL A 63 5.93 8.79 12.24
N ASN A 64 6.64 9.91 12.42
CA ASN A 64 7.30 10.26 13.67
C ASN A 64 6.33 10.42 14.85
N VAL A 65 5.15 11.02 14.64
CA VAL A 65 4.10 11.11 15.68
C VAL A 65 3.61 9.71 16.03
N THR A 66 3.29 8.88 15.03
CA THR A 66 2.75 7.53 15.26
C THR A 66 3.76 6.60 15.95
N MET A 67 5.07 6.84 15.74
CA MET A 67 6.12 6.15 16.48
C MET A 67 6.18 6.57 17.95
N ARG A 68 6.10 7.88 18.24
CA ARG A 68 6.05 8.37 19.63
C ARG A 68 4.81 7.88 20.36
N GLU A 69 3.71 7.71 19.64
CA GLU A 69 2.46 7.16 20.17
C GLU A 69 2.48 5.62 20.31
N GLY A 70 3.56 4.94 19.93
CA GLY A 70 3.68 3.48 20.03
C GLY A 70 2.74 2.71 19.10
N LEU A 71 2.30 3.32 17.99
CA LEU A 71 1.43 2.68 16.99
C LEU A 71 2.24 1.98 15.90
N VAL A 72 3.41 2.54 15.59
CA VAL A 72 4.33 2.09 14.55
C VAL A 72 5.73 2.06 15.13
N GLU A 73 6.54 1.10 14.72
CA GLU A 73 7.93 1.00 15.11
C GLU A 73 8.85 0.78 13.92
N LYS A 74 10.11 1.17 14.08
CA LYS A 74 11.12 1.01 13.03
C LYS A 74 11.53 -0.46 12.96
N SER A 75 11.48 -1.05 11.76
CA SER A 75 11.83 -2.46 11.51
C SER A 75 13.06 -2.64 10.61
N GLY A 76 13.73 -1.54 10.25
CA GLY A 76 14.90 -1.52 9.37
C GLY A 76 15.24 -0.09 8.95
N ARG A 77 16.08 0.08 7.93
CA ARG A 77 16.63 1.41 7.57
C ARG A 77 15.55 2.43 7.18
N ALA A 78 14.64 2.01 6.31
CA ALA A 78 13.51 2.80 5.81
C ALA A 78 12.19 2.01 5.88
N THR A 79 12.13 1.02 6.78
CA THR A 79 10.97 0.14 6.95
C THR A 79 10.39 0.29 8.34
N PHE A 80 9.07 0.21 8.39
CA PHE A 80 8.26 0.39 9.58
C PHE A 80 7.27 -0.77 9.68
N LYS A 81 6.84 -1.09 10.89
CA LYS A 81 5.77 -2.06 11.14
C LYS A 81 4.82 -1.54 12.19
N PHE A 82 3.59 -2.03 12.18
CA PHE A 82 2.67 -1.76 13.28
C PHE A 82 3.20 -2.43 14.55
N SER A 83 3.13 -1.72 15.68
CA SER A 83 3.58 -2.27 16.96
C SER A 83 2.71 -3.45 17.43
N HIS A 84 1.44 -3.47 17.00
CA HIS A 84 0.50 -4.55 17.26
C HIS A 84 -0.43 -4.80 16.08
N ASP A 85 -0.75 -6.06 15.79
CA ASP A 85 -1.71 -6.48 14.76
C ASP A 85 -3.08 -5.79 14.91
N ARG A 86 -3.51 -5.54 16.17
CA ARG A 86 -4.78 -4.89 16.46
C ARG A 86 -4.87 -3.46 15.90
N VAL A 87 -3.74 -2.74 15.82
CA VAL A 87 -3.70 -1.40 15.24
C VAL A 87 -4.05 -1.47 13.75
N GLN A 88 -3.40 -2.38 13.02
CA GLN A 88 -3.66 -2.61 11.61
C GLN A 88 -5.11 -3.06 11.37
N GLN A 89 -5.61 -4.01 12.16
CA GLN A 89 -6.98 -4.51 12.06
C GLN A 89 -8.01 -3.39 12.25
N CYS A 90 -7.81 -2.51 13.22
CA CYS A 90 -8.70 -1.37 13.46
C CYS A 90 -8.71 -0.39 12.27
N LEU A 91 -7.56 -0.11 11.67
CA LEU A 91 -7.44 0.78 10.51
C LEU A 91 -8.13 0.19 9.26
N ILE A 92 -7.96 -1.11 9.02
CA ILE A 92 -8.63 -1.81 7.93
C ILE A 92 -10.14 -1.85 8.15
N ALA A 93 -10.60 -2.07 9.37
CA ALA A 93 -12.03 -2.10 9.71
C ALA A 93 -12.73 -0.74 9.61
N THR A 94 -11.97 0.37 9.52
CA THR A 94 -12.53 1.72 9.46
C THR A 94 -13.00 2.11 8.04
N VAL A 95 -12.57 1.40 6.98
CA VAL A 95 -13.12 1.64 5.63
C VAL A 95 -14.54 1.07 5.55
N SER A 96 -15.49 1.89 5.09
CA SER A 96 -16.86 1.47 4.77
C SER A 96 -16.85 0.19 3.91
N SER A 97 -17.53 -0.85 4.38
CA SER A 97 -17.65 -2.13 3.69
C SER A 97 -18.33 -1.99 2.33
N GLY A 98 -18.02 -2.90 1.39
CA GLY A 98 -18.66 -2.95 0.08
C GLY A 98 -17.94 -2.09 -0.97
N VAL A 99 -18.72 -1.36 -1.76
CA VAL A 99 -18.26 -0.63 -2.97
C VAL A 99 -17.11 0.35 -2.68
N ASP A 100 -17.14 1.05 -1.55
CA ASP A 100 -16.10 2.02 -1.22
C ASP A 100 -14.74 1.35 -0.96
N ARG A 101 -14.76 0.15 -0.35
CA ARG A 101 -13.56 -0.65 -0.11
C ARG A 101 -12.99 -1.22 -1.41
N GLU A 102 -13.83 -1.69 -2.33
CA GLU A 102 -13.38 -2.18 -3.64
C GLU A 102 -12.76 -1.06 -4.48
N LYS A 103 -13.40 0.12 -4.52
CA LYS A 103 -12.83 1.32 -5.15
C LYS A 103 -11.52 1.74 -4.49
N PHE A 104 -11.43 1.67 -3.16
CA PHE A 104 -10.20 1.97 -2.43
C PHE A 104 -9.07 1.01 -2.83
N HIS A 105 -9.34 -0.30 -2.88
CA HIS A 105 -8.38 -1.30 -3.36
C HIS A 105 -7.93 -1.01 -4.80
N LEU A 106 -8.85 -0.68 -5.70
CA LEU A 106 -8.50 -0.34 -7.08
C LEU A 106 -7.58 0.88 -7.16
N ARG A 107 -7.89 1.97 -6.43
CA ARG A 107 -7.04 3.17 -6.40
C ARG A 107 -5.66 2.86 -5.83
N LEU A 108 -5.62 2.17 -4.70
CA LEU A 108 -4.38 1.78 -4.02
C LEU A 108 -3.50 0.90 -4.93
N GLY A 109 -4.06 -0.13 -5.56
CA GLY A 109 -3.34 -1.00 -6.47
C GLY A 109 -2.74 -0.24 -7.66
N ASN A 110 -3.47 0.74 -8.22
CA ASN A 110 -2.95 1.59 -9.29
C ASN A 110 -1.78 2.48 -8.81
N SER A 111 -1.90 3.08 -7.62
CA SER A 111 -0.86 3.93 -7.03
C SER A 111 0.42 3.13 -6.73
N ILE A 112 0.29 1.91 -6.19
CA ILE A 112 1.42 0.99 -5.96
C ILE A 112 2.05 0.54 -7.28
N LEU A 113 1.25 0.20 -8.30
CA LEU A 113 1.76 -0.19 -9.62
C LEU A 113 2.53 0.96 -10.29
N LYS A 114 2.03 2.20 -10.17
CA LYS A 114 2.71 3.40 -10.66
C LYS A 114 4.06 3.58 -9.99
N PHE A 115 4.14 3.44 -8.66
CA PHE A 115 5.40 3.44 -7.93
C PHE A 115 6.35 2.33 -8.43
N ALA A 116 5.87 1.09 -8.51
CA ALA A 116 6.69 -0.05 -8.92
C ALA A 116 7.30 0.14 -10.31
N LYS A 117 6.55 0.68 -11.27
CA LYS A 117 7.04 1.00 -12.61
C LYS A 117 8.07 2.13 -12.58
N ALA A 118 7.81 3.20 -11.84
CA ALA A 118 8.69 4.36 -11.78
C ALA A 118 10.04 4.05 -11.11
N THR A 119 10.06 3.19 -10.10
CA THR A 119 11.27 2.87 -9.32
C THR A 119 11.92 1.55 -9.72
N ARG A 120 11.34 0.81 -10.67
CA ARG A 120 11.72 -0.57 -10.99
C ARG A 120 11.73 -1.46 -9.74
N ALA A 121 10.71 -1.31 -8.90
CA ALA A 121 10.59 -2.09 -7.68
C ALA A 121 10.49 -3.60 -8.00
N GLY A 122 10.96 -4.43 -7.06
CA GLY A 122 10.97 -5.88 -7.23
C GLY A 122 9.57 -6.49 -7.28
N ASN A 123 9.52 -7.78 -7.63
CA ASN A 123 8.28 -8.52 -7.86
C ASN A 123 7.31 -8.49 -6.67
N SER A 124 7.79 -8.38 -5.42
CA SER A 124 6.91 -8.30 -4.24
C SER A 124 5.99 -7.08 -4.27
N THR A 125 6.47 -5.92 -4.72
CA THR A 125 5.66 -4.70 -4.83
C THR A 125 4.64 -4.80 -5.96
N VAL A 126 5.02 -5.45 -7.06
CA VAL A 126 4.10 -5.73 -8.18
C VAL A 126 3.00 -6.69 -7.76
N LEU A 127 3.34 -7.77 -7.05
CA LEU A 127 2.35 -8.71 -6.50
C LEU A 127 1.37 -8.01 -5.56
N LEU A 128 1.86 -7.17 -4.65
CA LEU A 128 1.02 -6.37 -3.77
C LEU A 128 0.05 -5.47 -4.56
N ALA A 129 0.53 -4.83 -5.63
CA ALA A 129 -0.32 -4.02 -6.50
C ALA A 129 -1.43 -4.86 -7.14
N VAL A 130 -1.06 -6.02 -7.70
CA VAL A 130 -2.00 -6.94 -8.37
C VAL A 130 -3.06 -7.46 -7.40
N ASP A 131 -2.69 -7.82 -6.17
CA ASP A 131 -3.64 -8.27 -5.14
C ASP A 131 -4.71 -7.21 -4.84
N HIS A 132 -4.31 -5.93 -4.79
CA HIS A 132 -5.24 -4.82 -4.62
C HIS A 132 -6.10 -4.58 -5.87
N LEU A 133 -5.51 -4.62 -7.06
CA LEU A 133 -6.27 -4.45 -8.32
C LEU A 133 -7.34 -5.55 -8.47
N ASN A 134 -7.02 -6.79 -8.10
CA ASN A 134 -7.97 -7.90 -8.12
C ASN A 134 -9.14 -7.69 -7.16
N LYS A 135 -8.86 -7.21 -5.93
CA LYS A 135 -9.91 -6.89 -4.94
C LYS A 135 -10.85 -5.76 -5.38
N GLY A 136 -10.44 -4.93 -6.34
CA GLY A 136 -11.27 -3.87 -6.93
C GLY A 136 -11.71 -4.14 -8.38
N SER A 137 -11.49 -5.37 -8.88
CA SER A 137 -11.63 -5.69 -10.30
C SER A 137 -13.06 -5.59 -10.83
N HIS A 138 -14.07 -5.77 -9.98
CA HIS A 138 -15.48 -5.57 -10.32
C HIS A 138 -15.78 -4.16 -10.84
N HIS A 139 -14.96 -3.17 -10.51
CA HIS A 139 -15.09 -1.80 -11.01
C HIS A 139 -14.33 -1.54 -12.32
N ILE A 140 -13.66 -2.54 -12.88
CA ILE A 140 -12.94 -2.43 -14.16
C ILE A 140 -13.88 -2.89 -15.30
N THR A 141 -14.55 -1.92 -15.92
CA THR A 141 -15.53 -2.20 -16.99
C THR A 141 -14.92 -2.20 -18.39
N SER A 142 -13.86 -1.42 -18.61
CA SER A 142 -13.15 -1.33 -19.90
C SER A 142 -12.39 -2.62 -20.22
N ASP A 143 -12.61 -3.17 -21.41
CA ASP A 143 -11.98 -4.42 -21.84
C ASP A 143 -10.45 -4.28 -21.95
N ASP A 144 -9.93 -3.14 -22.41
CA ASP A 144 -8.50 -2.87 -22.41
C ASP A 144 -7.90 -2.97 -21.00
N LYS A 145 -8.58 -2.39 -20.00
CA LYS A 145 -8.14 -2.46 -18.61
C LYS A 145 -8.24 -3.87 -18.04
N LYS A 146 -9.25 -4.66 -18.45
CA LYS A 146 -9.34 -6.09 -18.09
C LYS A 146 -8.17 -6.88 -18.68
N VAL A 147 -7.84 -6.68 -19.95
CA VAL A 147 -6.70 -7.33 -20.60
C VAL A 147 -5.39 -6.97 -19.90
N ILE A 148 -5.20 -5.70 -19.53
CA ILE A 148 -4.04 -5.26 -18.76
C ILE A 148 -3.97 -6.00 -17.42
N LEU A 149 -5.08 -6.07 -16.66
CA LEU A 149 -5.11 -6.78 -15.39
C LEU A 149 -4.87 -8.29 -15.57
N SER A 150 -5.42 -8.93 -16.61
CA SER A 150 -5.18 -10.34 -16.91
C SER A 150 -3.70 -10.62 -17.19
N ARG A 151 -3.01 -9.73 -17.92
CA ARG A 151 -1.56 -9.85 -18.15
C ARG A 151 -0.77 -9.71 -16.86
N LEU A 152 -1.11 -8.71 -16.03
CA LEU A 152 -0.48 -8.53 -14.72
C LEU A 152 -0.69 -9.76 -13.82
N ASN A 153 -1.87 -10.36 -13.86
CA ASN A 153 -2.18 -11.60 -13.13
C ASN A 153 -1.38 -12.79 -13.64
N LEU A 154 -1.20 -12.93 -14.95
CA LEU A 154 -0.37 -13.98 -15.53
C LEU A 154 1.09 -13.85 -15.06
N ASP A 155 1.64 -12.65 -15.08
CA ASP A 155 3.01 -12.41 -14.63
C ASP A 155 3.16 -12.64 -13.12
N ALA A 156 2.18 -12.19 -12.33
CA ALA A 156 2.09 -12.48 -10.90
C ALA A 156 2.06 -13.99 -10.61
N ALA A 157 1.25 -14.75 -11.37
CA ALA A 157 1.15 -16.19 -11.23
C ALA A 157 2.49 -16.89 -11.50
N LYS A 158 3.19 -16.50 -12.58
CA LYS A 158 4.53 -17.05 -12.91
C LYS A 158 5.54 -16.80 -11.79
N VAL A 159 5.56 -15.58 -11.23
CA VAL A 159 6.45 -15.25 -10.12
C VAL A 159 6.15 -16.13 -8.90
N THR A 160 4.87 -16.25 -8.53
CA THR A 160 4.46 -17.03 -7.35
C THR A 160 4.75 -18.52 -7.52
N LEU A 161 4.50 -19.09 -8.70
CA LEU A 161 4.86 -20.47 -9.01
C LEU A 161 6.36 -20.71 -8.92
N SER A 162 7.18 -19.80 -9.46
CA SER A 162 8.64 -19.91 -9.39
C SER A 162 9.15 -19.86 -7.94
N ARG A 163 8.58 -18.97 -7.10
CA ARG A 163 8.89 -18.91 -5.66
C ARG A 163 8.52 -20.19 -4.93
N ALA A 164 7.34 -20.75 -5.21
CA ALA A 164 6.89 -22.00 -4.61
C ALA A 164 7.81 -23.18 -5.00
N ALA A 165 8.15 -23.31 -6.30
CA ALA A 165 9.05 -24.35 -6.77
C ALA A 165 10.45 -24.25 -6.13
N LEU A 166 10.99 -23.03 -5.98
CA LEU A 166 12.26 -22.81 -5.31
C LEU A 166 12.21 -23.25 -3.83
N GLU A 167 11.11 -22.96 -3.14
CA GLU A 167 10.97 -23.35 -1.73
C GLU A 167 10.90 -24.88 -1.57
N SER A 168 10.14 -25.56 -2.43
CA SER A 168 10.14 -27.02 -2.47
C SER A 168 11.52 -27.60 -2.78
N ALA A 169 12.26 -27.04 -3.75
CA ALA A 169 13.60 -27.50 -4.10
C ALA A 169 14.59 -27.38 -2.92
N LYS A 170 14.52 -26.28 -2.14
CA LYS A 170 15.33 -26.11 -0.93
C LYS A 170 15.00 -27.15 0.14
N GLU A 171 13.73 -27.53 0.27
CA GLU A 171 13.33 -28.57 1.22
C GLU A 171 13.90 -29.94 0.83
N TYR A 172 13.84 -30.31 -0.45
CA TYR A 172 14.45 -31.55 -0.94
C TYR A 172 15.97 -31.58 -0.80
N ALA A 173 16.66 -30.47 -1.09
CA ALA A 173 18.12 -30.38 -1.02
C ALA A 173 18.70 -30.36 0.41
N ARG A 174 17.85 -30.33 1.45
CA ARG A 174 18.26 -30.36 2.87
C ARG A 174 18.31 -31.77 3.46
N LYS A 175 17.90 -32.79 2.72
CA LYS A 175 17.98 -34.20 3.10
C LYS A 175 19.15 -34.88 2.39
#